data_AF-A0A0F3IJR5-F1
#
_entry.id   AF-A0A0F3IJR5-F1
#
_cell.length_a   1.000
_cell.length_b   1.000
_cell.length_c   1.000
_cell.angle_alpha   90.00
_cell.angle_beta   90.00
_cell.angle_gamma   90.00
#
_symmetry.space_group_name_H-M   'P 1'
#
loop_
_entity.id
_entity.type
_entity.pdbx_description
1 polymer ?
#
loop_
_entity_poly.entity_id
_entity_poly.type
_entity_poly.pdbx_seq_one_letter_code
_entity_poly.pdbx_strand_id
1 'polypeptide(L)'
;MIQAAKRLDDASKLSDDKDSLLAAVRLNWKLWTIIQADILDDTSLLSLEVRQSLLDLSNFIDKHSVGIIAAPDVGKLPVLVDINKNIAAGLFDSLRNPSEDQPAAVDGSPDEAPVGNAEKISTSA
;
A
#
# COMPACT_ATOMS: atom_id res chain seq x y z
N MET A 1 -8.81 -6.79 7.06
CA MET A 1 -9.31 -5.70 6.19
C MET A 1 -10.72 -5.95 5.64
N ILE A 2 -10.98 -6.98 4.83
CA ILE A 2 -12.31 -7.22 4.23
C ILE A 2 -13.45 -7.36 5.26
N GLN A 3 -13.22 -8.08 6.36
CA GLN A 3 -14.25 -8.23 7.41
C GLN A 3 -14.57 -6.90 8.11
N ALA A 4 -13.57 -6.04 8.31
CA ALA A 4 -13.78 -4.70 8.87
C ALA A 4 -14.57 -3.81 7.89
N ALA A 5 -14.21 -3.81 6.61
CA ALA A 5 -14.97 -3.14 5.57
C ALA A 5 -16.44 -3.59 5.56
N LYS A 6 -16.68 -4.90 5.63
CA LYS A 6 -18.05 -5.45 5.67
C LYS A 6 -18.81 -4.96 6.91
N ARG A 7 -18.21 -4.99 8.10
CA ARG A 7 -18.89 -4.57 9.34
C ARG A 7 -19.20 -3.07 9.35
N LEU A 8 -18.31 -2.23 8.81
CA LEU A 8 -18.57 -0.81 8.63
C LEU A 8 -19.71 -0.57 7.61
N ASP A 9 -19.72 -1.31 6.52
CA ASP A 9 -20.77 -1.23 5.49
C ASP A 9 -22.14 -1.68 6.05
N ASP A 10 -22.19 -2.79 6.79
CA ASP A 10 -23.40 -3.25 7.46
C ASP A 10 -23.90 -2.21 8.47
N ALA A 11 -23.01 -1.61 9.27
CA ALA A 11 -23.36 -0.57 10.23
C ALA A 11 -23.88 0.71 9.56
N SER A 12 -23.37 1.06 8.37
CA SER A 12 -23.85 2.24 7.64
C SER A 12 -25.30 2.14 7.17
N LYS A 13 -25.83 0.91 7.05
CA LYS A 13 -27.22 0.62 6.64
C LYS A 13 -28.21 0.64 7.81
N LEU A 14 -27.71 0.63 9.04
CA LEU A 14 -28.50 0.56 10.28
C LEU A 14 -28.34 1.87 11.06
N SER A 15 -28.93 2.96 10.55
CA SER A 15 -28.74 4.32 11.10
C SER A 15 -29.16 4.50 12.57
N ASP A 16 -30.07 3.66 13.06
CA ASP A 16 -30.61 3.76 14.41
C ASP A 16 -29.83 2.90 15.43
N ASP A 17 -28.90 2.05 14.97
CA ASP A 17 -28.10 1.17 15.83
C ASP A 17 -26.71 1.76 16.11
N LYS A 18 -26.67 2.68 17.08
CA LYS A 18 -25.43 3.35 17.52
C LYS A 18 -24.40 2.39 18.10
N ASP A 19 -24.84 1.33 18.77
CA ASP A 19 -23.91 0.37 19.39
C ASP A 19 -23.20 -0.46 18.33
N SER A 20 -23.91 -0.92 17.31
CA SER A 20 -23.32 -1.59 16.15
C SER A 20 -22.37 -0.68 15.38
N LEU A 21 -22.73 0.60 15.19
CA LEU A 21 -21.85 1.60 14.59
C LEU A 21 -20.54 1.75 15.37
N LEU A 22 -20.63 1.99 16.68
CA LEU A 22 -19.47 2.18 17.52
C LEU A 22 -18.62 0.91 17.61
N ALA A 23 -19.24 -0.28 17.65
CA ALA A 23 -18.54 -1.55 17.63
C ALA A 23 -17.77 -1.77 16.31
N ALA A 24 -18.37 -1.45 15.17
CA ALA A 24 -17.73 -1.54 13.86
C ALA A 24 -16.53 -0.59 13.76
N VAL A 25 -16.68 0.66 14.21
CA VAL A 25 -15.61 1.66 14.21
C VAL A 25 -14.47 1.25 15.14
N ARG A 26 -14.76 0.79 16.36
CA ARG A 26 -13.72 0.33 17.31
C ARG A 26 -12.95 -0.87 16.78
N LEU A 27 -13.64 -1.81 16.15
CA LEU A 27 -12.99 -2.96 15.54
C LEU A 27 -12.08 -2.53 14.38
N ASN A 28 -12.55 -1.64 13.51
CA ASN A 28 -11.73 -1.08 12.44
C ASN A 28 -10.49 -0.38 12.99
N TRP A 29 -10.67 0.48 13.99
CA TRP A 29 -9.60 1.23 14.61
C TRP A 29 -8.54 0.31 15.23
N LYS A 30 -8.97 -0.71 15.99
CA LYS A 30 -8.07 -1.71 16.58
C LYS A 30 -7.22 -2.42 15.54
N LEU A 31 -7.78 -2.77 14.38
CA LEU A 31 -7.02 -3.41 13.30
C LEU A 31 -5.93 -2.48 12.75
N TRP A 32 -6.23 -1.20 12.59
CA TRP A 32 -5.26 -0.22 12.13
C TRP A 32 -4.15 0.05 13.15
N THR A 33 -4.45 0.03 14.45
CA THR A 33 -3.41 0.09 15.49
C THR A 33 -2.45 -1.10 15.43
N ILE A 34 -2.96 -2.31 15.11
CA ILE A 34 -2.11 -3.50 14.92
C ILE A 34 -1.23 -3.33 13.67
N ILE A 35 -1.83 -2.92 12.55
CA ILE A 35 -1.08 -2.67 11.30
C ILE A 35 -0.01 -1.60 11.51
N GLN A 36 -0.32 -0.52 12.22
CA GLN A 36 0.63 0.55 12.54
C GLN A 36 1.80 0.04 13.39
N ALA A 37 1.52 -0.80 14.39
CA ALA A 37 2.57 -1.42 15.20
C ALA A 37 3.50 -2.29 14.35
N ASP A 38 2.95 -3.09 13.42
CA ASP A 38 3.73 -3.92 12.50
C ASP A 38 4.57 -3.08 11.51
N ILE A 39 4.06 -1.95 11.03
CA ILE A 39 4.79 -1.02 10.13
C ILE A 39 6.00 -0.39 10.83
N LEU A 40 5.85 -0.07 12.11
CA LEU A 40 6.88 0.56 12.94
C LEU A 40 7.96 -0.42 13.41
N ASP A 41 7.76 -1.72 13.23
CA ASP A 41 8.79 -2.73 13.52
C ASP A 41 10.00 -2.55 12.56
N ASP A 42 11.20 -2.55 13.15
CA ASP A 42 12.47 -2.42 12.42
C ASP A 42 12.71 -3.59 11.45
N THR A 43 12.02 -4.72 11.63
CA THR A 43 12.11 -5.92 10.77
C THR A 43 11.20 -5.89 9.55
N SER A 44 10.36 -4.87 9.39
CA SER A 44 9.43 -4.79 8.26
C SER A 44 10.15 -4.70 6.90
N LEU A 45 9.68 -5.47 5.92
CA LEU A 45 10.26 -5.52 4.57
C LEU A 45 9.74 -4.41 3.65
N LEU A 46 8.90 -3.50 4.17
CA LEU A 46 8.31 -2.41 3.39
C LEU A 46 9.33 -1.31 3.12
N SER A 47 9.31 -0.76 1.91
CA SER A 47 10.08 0.43 1.55
C SER A 47 9.66 1.64 2.40
N LEU A 48 10.58 2.60 2.60
CA LEU A 48 10.33 3.78 3.41
C LEU A 48 9.10 4.58 2.93
N GLU A 49 8.92 4.71 1.61
CA GLU A 49 7.79 5.41 1.01
C GLU A 49 6.44 4.75 1.32
N VAL A 50 6.39 3.41 1.22
CA VAL A 50 5.18 2.64 1.55
C VAL A 50 4.86 2.74 3.04
N ARG A 51 5.89 2.63 3.90
CA ARG A 51 5.72 2.81 5.35
C ARG A 51 5.14 4.18 5.67
N GLN A 52 5.70 5.26 5.11
CA GLN A 52 5.23 6.62 5.35
C GLN A 52 3.77 6.78 4.91
N SER A 53 3.42 6.30 3.70
CA SER A 53 2.05 6.35 3.18
C SER A 53 1.04 5.62 4.07
N LEU A 54 1.41 4.45 4.61
CA LEU A 54 0.56 3.69 5.52
C LEU A 54 0.45 4.35 6.91
N LEU A 55 1.51 5.00 7.39
CA LEU A 55 1.49 5.76 8.65
C LEU A 55 0.59 6.99 8.54
N ASP A 56 0.62 7.70 7.41
CA ASP A 56 -0.26 8.83 7.15
C ASP A 56 -1.74 8.40 7.11
N LEU A 57 -2.01 7.25 6.50
CA LEU A 57 -3.34 6.65 6.50
C LEU A 57 -3.79 6.21 7.90
N SER A 58 -2.88 5.62 8.69
CA SER A 58 -3.15 5.24 10.08
C SER A 58 -3.53 6.46 10.92
N ASN A 59 -2.79 7.56 10.78
CA ASN A 59 -3.09 8.83 11.43
C ASN A 59 -4.46 9.41 11.04
N PHE A 60 -4.84 9.31 9.76
CA PHE A 60 -6.17 9.71 9.31
C PHE A 60 -7.26 8.86 9.99
N ILE A 61 -7.07 7.54 10.02
CA ILE A 61 -8.05 6.59 10.55
C ILE A 61 -8.23 6.76 12.05
N ASP A 62 -7.15 7.00 12.80
CA ASP A 62 -7.22 7.29 14.24
C ASP A 62 -8.08 8.53 14.50
N LYS A 63 -7.74 9.65 13.86
CA LYS A 63 -8.45 10.93 14.02
C LYS A 63 -9.93 10.79 13.63
N HIS A 64 -10.19 10.14 12.50
CA HIS A 64 -11.55 9.96 11.99
C HIS A 64 -12.37 9.02 12.87
N SER A 65 -11.79 7.91 13.33
CA SER A 65 -12.45 6.95 14.23
C SER A 65 -12.78 7.58 15.57
N VAL A 66 -11.85 8.34 16.17
CA VAL A 66 -12.11 9.11 17.40
C VAL A 66 -13.21 10.13 17.18
N GLY A 67 -13.22 10.83 16.05
CA GLY A 67 -14.27 11.79 15.69
C GLY A 67 -15.66 11.13 15.55
N ILE A 68 -15.73 9.91 15.01
CA ILE A 68 -16.98 9.15 14.95
C ILE A 68 -17.40 8.66 16.34
N ILE A 69 -16.46 8.19 17.17
CA ILE A 69 -16.77 7.73 18.53
C ILE A 69 -17.31 8.88 19.39
N ALA A 70 -16.75 10.08 19.24
CA ALA A 70 -17.20 11.28 19.94
C ALA A 70 -18.55 11.80 19.42
N ALA A 71 -18.79 11.72 18.12
CA ALA A 71 -20.03 12.14 17.47
C ALA A 71 -20.45 11.12 16.40
N PRO A 72 -21.19 10.06 16.81
CA PRO A 72 -21.58 8.95 15.94
C PRO A 72 -22.43 9.43 14.76
N ASP A 73 -21.98 9.07 13.56
CA ASP A 73 -22.60 9.47 12.30
C ASP A 73 -22.29 8.42 11.22
N VAL A 74 -23.33 7.78 10.69
CA VAL A 74 -23.20 6.78 9.61
C VAL A 74 -22.62 7.37 8.34
N GLY A 75 -22.82 8.67 8.09
CA GLY A 75 -22.28 9.38 6.93
C GLY A 75 -20.76 9.47 6.91
N LYS A 76 -20.09 9.18 8.04
CA LYS A 76 -18.63 9.16 8.16
C LYS A 76 -18.03 7.77 7.92
N LEU A 77 -18.83 6.71 7.82
CA LEU A 77 -18.31 5.35 7.61
C LEU A 77 -17.83 5.04 6.18
N PRO A 78 -18.42 5.57 5.09
CA PRO A 78 -18.05 5.20 3.72
C PRO A 78 -16.55 5.34 3.43
N VAL A 79 -15.91 6.41 3.88
CA VAL A 79 -14.47 6.61 3.68
C VAL A 79 -13.63 5.49 4.32
N LEU A 80 -14.03 4.97 5.49
CA LEU A 80 -13.34 3.86 6.15
C LEU A 80 -13.58 2.54 5.40
N VAL A 81 -14.76 2.35 4.82
CA VAL A 81 -15.08 1.19 3.97
C VAL A 81 -14.19 1.20 2.74
N ASP A 82 -14.12 2.33 2.05
CA ASP A 82 -13.38 2.47 0.79
C ASP A 82 -11.88 2.29 0.99
N ILE A 83 -11.31 2.89 2.05
CA ILE A 83 -9.91 2.67 2.42
C ILE A 83 -9.62 1.18 2.62
N ASN A 84 -10.43 0.49 3.42
CA ASN A 84 -10.20 -0.93 3.68
C ASN A 84 -10.34 -1.82 2.44
N LYS A 85 -11.27 -1.47 1.53
CA LYS A 85 -11.43 -2.17 0.25
C LYS A 85 -10.22 -1.95 -0.66
N ASN A 86 -9.76 -0.70 -0.79
CA ASN A 86 -8.63 -0.34 -1.64
C ASN A 86 -7.33 -0.98 -1.14
N ILE A 87 -7.07 -0.94 0.17
CA ILE A 87 -5.88 -1.59 0.75
C ILE A 87 -5.94 -3.11 0.57
N ALA A 88 -7.11 -3.73 0.77
CA ALA A 88 -7.25 -5.16 0.51
C ALA A 88 -7.00 -5.49 -0.97
N ALA A 89 -7.56 -4.71 -1.90
CA ALA A 89 -7.36 -4.90 -3.34
C ALA A 89 -5.89 -4.76 -3.73
N GLY A 90 -5.20 -3.71 -3.26
CA GLY A 90 -3.76 -3.52 -3.50
C GLY A 90 -2.91 -4.66 -2.95
N LEU A 91 -3.19 -5.11 -1.72
CA LEU A 91 -2.50 -6.27 -1.13
C LEU A 91 -2.74 -7.56 -1.94
N PHE A 92 -3.97 -7.80 -2.40
CA PHE A 92 -4.28 -8.96 -3.24
C PHE A 92 -3.55 -8.91 -4.58
N ASP A 93 -3.39 -7.73 -5.17
CA ASP A 93 -2.65 -7.58 -6.43
C ASP A 93 -1.14 -7.82 -6.24
N SER A 94 -0.55 -7.29 -5.17
CA SER A 94 0.86 -7.58 -4.81
C SER A 94 1.11 -9.06 -4.51
N LEU A 95 0.14 -9.77 -3.92
CA LEU A 95 0.24 -11.22 -3.68
C LEU A 95 0.06 -12.05 -4.95
N ARG A 96 -0.67 -11.53 -5.95
CA ARG A 96 -0.90 -12.19 -7.24
C ARG A 96 0.26 -11.97 -8.22
N ASN A 97 0.93 -10.83 -8.14
CA ASN A 97 2.12 -10.48 -8.92
C ASN A 97 3.31 -10.16 -7.99
N PRO A 98 3.95 -11.16 -7.35
CA PRO A 98 5.09 -10.95 -6.46
C PRO A 98 6.41 -10.64 -7.22
N SER A 99 6.35 -10.02 -8.40
CA SER A 99 7.50 -9.88 -9.30
C SER A 99 7.55 -8.50 -9.95
N GLU A 100 7.79 -7.46 -9.15
CA GLU A 100 8.30 -6.16 -9.63
C GLU A 100 9.46 -5.70 -8.73
N ASP A 101 10.43 -6.59 -8.52
CA ASP A 101 11.79 -6.21 -8.09
C ASP A 101 12.76 -6.88 -9.08
N GLN A 102 12.81 -6.35 -10.29
CA GLN A 102 13.92 -6.62 -11.21
C GLN A 102 14.69 -5.30 -11.37
N PRO A 103 15.92 -5.19 -10.81
CA PRO A 103 16.75 -4.04 -11.10
C PRO A 103 17.03 -4.05 -12.61
N ALA A 104 16.74 -2.92 -13.25
CA ALA A 104 17.05 -2.67 -14.65
C ALA A 104 18.47 -3.14 -14.94
N ALA A 105 18.61 -4.07 -15.88
CA ALA A 105 19.89 -4.52 -16.37
C ALA A 105 20.74 -3.30 -16.74
N VAL A 106 21.86 -3.15 -16.04
CA VAL A 106 22.99 -2.32 -16.43
C VAL A 106 23.53 -2.90 -17.74
N ASP A 107 23.07 -2.36 -18.87
CA ASP A 107 23.78 -2.51 -20.14
C ASP A 107 24.95 -1.52 -20.16
N GLY A 108 26.01 -1.91 -19.46
CA GLY A 108 27.32 -1.30 -19.60
C GLY A 108 28.10 -2.05 -20.67
N SER A 109 27.90 -1.69 -21.94
CA SER A 109 28.85 -2.02 -23.01
C SER A 109 29.86 -0.86 -23.12
N PRO A 110 31.16 -1.06 -22.83
CA PRO A 110 32.17 -0.06 -23.12
C PRO A 110 32.48 -0.09 -24.63
N ASP A 111 32.10 0.98 -25.33
CA ASP A 111 32.54 1.23 -26.71
C ASP A 111 34.05 1.50 -26.70
N GLU A 112 34.81 0.46 -27.02
CA GLU A 112 36.26 0.45 -27.13
C GLU A 112 36.67 0.92 -28.54
N ALA A 113 37.26 2.10 -28.62
CA ALA A 113 38.18 2.47 -29.69
C ALA A 113 39.38 3.16 -29.04
N PRO A 114 40.64 2.87 -29.45
CA PRO A 114 41.10 3.39 -30.75
C PRO A 114 42.21 2.61 -31.50
N VAL A 115 42.25 2.86 -32.82
CA VAL A 115 43.44 3.05 -33.70
C VAL A 115 44.35 1.84 -34.02
N GLY A 116 44.34 1.50 -35.32
CA GLY A 116 45.53 1.50 -36.18
C GLY A 116 46.28 0.18 -36.39
N ASN A 117 46.25 -0.35 -37.63
CA ASN A 117 47.50 -0.56 -38.37
C ASN A 117 47.28 -0.69 -39.88
N ALA A 118 48.18 -0.07 -40.63
CA ALA A 118 48.30 -0.16 -42.08
C ALA A 118 49.14 -1.37 -42.52
N GLU A 119 49.16 -1.60 -43.84
CA GLU A 119 50.00 -2.53 -44.62
C GLU A 119 49.53 -4.01 -44.63
N LYS A 120 49.46 -4.74 -45.75
CA LYS A 120 50.12 -4.60 -47.06
C LYS A 120 49.56 -5.64 -48.09
N ILE A 121 49.70 -5.32 -49.39
CA ILE A 121 49.91 -6.15 -50.62
C ILE A 121 48.83 -7.08 -51.25
N SER A 122 48.55 -6.74 -52.52
CA SER A 122 48.40 -7.57 -53.74
C SER A 122 47.41 -8.75 -53.83
N THR A 123 46.51 -8.70 -54.83
CA THR A 123 46.63 -9.49 -56.11
C THR A 123 45.40 -9.32 -57.02
N SER A 124 45.70 -9.12 -58.31
CA SER A 124 45.01 -9.41 -59.58
C SER A 124 43.50 -9.72 -59.65
N ALA A 125 42.81 -9.05 -60.58
CA ALA A 125 42.33 -9.61 -61.87
C ALA A 125 41.84 -8.48 -62.78
#